data_AF-A0A1F3SKF3-F1
#
_entry.id   AF-A0A1F3SKF3-F1
#
_cell.length_a   1.000
_cell.length_b   1.000
_cell.length_c   1.000
_cell.angle_alpha   90.00
_cell.angle_beta   90.00
_cell.angle_gamma   90.00
#
_symmetry.space_group_name_H-M   'P 1'
#
loop_
_entity.id
_entity.type
_entity.pdbx_description
1 polymer ?
#
loop_
_entity_poly.entity_id
_entity_poly.type
_entity_poly.pdbx_seq_one_letter_code
_entity_poly.pdbx_strand_id
1 'polypeptide(L)'
;MLILPDVSRALESDQYMTWGRELRDVSSELNTHVNQTIEKALEELAGEKKAVSCAKAHNFAVKKFRGFIVHKIESWLEEDLGDDLYPQANMSYPDYFTISIYNYQYSAVGRFFPMGRNLNYNGVILGSDKLAHFISTGLRYFNVFQAAKKKGLSDEKAEQKAIRYGISLERSYLGLWPSGVFSWGDLEANYQGLQMNRRFCDGDRPYLTQDAEGHWRLANLIDMGDFLNPYMDETFNPSFFGALKWLKVKPMLLKYCARKSTPEVAGRMDYYKSIAIKSYNIRYLEELAAAGDRSIPNRERQYLSAICK
;
A
#
# COMPACT_ATOMS: atom_id res chain seq x y z
N MET A 1 16.64 15.43 21.92
CA MET A 1 15.58 14.42 21.89
C MET A 1 15.51 13.88 20.47
N LEU A 2 16.16 12.73 20.23
CA LEU A 2 16.15 12.07 18.92
C LEU A 2 14.71 11.61 18.66
N ILE A 3 14.04 12.28 17.72
CA ILE A 3 12.77 11.80 17.17
C ILE A 3 13.13 10.51 16.44
N LEU A 4 12.89 9.37 17.06
CA LEU A 4 12.86 8.10 16.34
C LEU A 4 11.81 8.29 15.24
N PRO A 5 12.16 8.11 13.96
CA PRO A 5 11.16 8.15 12.90
C PRO A 5 10.10 7.11 13.26
N ASP A 6 8.83 7.45 13.07
CA ASP A 6 7.72 6.51 13.15
C ASP A 6 8.03 5.36 12.18
N VAL A 7 8.62 4.26 12.64
CA VAL A 7 9.07 3.17 11.76
C VAL A 7 7.88 2.24 11.60
N SER A 8 6.90 2.68 10.80
CA SER A 8 5.85 1.78 10.33
C SER A 8 6.52 0.60 9.62
N ARG A 9 6.55 -0.55 10.28
CA ARG A 9 6.98 -1.81 9.70
C ARG A 9 5.73 -2.46 9.13
N ALA A 10 5.34 -2.04 7.94
CA ALA A 10 4.42 -2.81 7.14
C ALA A 10 5.14 -4.13 6.80
N LEU A 11 4.59 -5.24 7.27
CA LEU A 11 5.15 -6.56 7.01
C LEU A 11 4.57 -7.06 5.70
N GLU A 12 5.46 -7.46 4.78
CA GLU A 12 5.11 -7.99 3.47
C GLU A 12 3.88 -8.90 3.52
N SER A 13 2.99 -8.75 2.54
CA SER A 13 1.88 -9.68 2.28
C SER A 13 2.22 -10.63 1.15
N ASP A 14 1.49 -11.75 1.07
CA ASP A 14 1.64 -12.72 -0.01
C ASP A 14 0.29 -12.96 -0.68
N GLN A 15 0.08 -12.32 -1.83
CA GLN A 15 -1.15 -12.43 -2.60
C GLN A 15 -1.25 -13.78 -3.33
N TYR A 16 -0.15 -14.53 -3.54
CA TYR A 16 -0.18 -15.81 -4.25
C TYR A 16 -1.04 -16.85 -3.52
N MET A 17 -1.10 -16.80 -2.19
CA MET A 17 -1.92 -17.75 -1.43
C MET A 17 -3.43 -17.57 -1.66
N THR A 18 -3.85 -16.46 -2.26
CA THR A 18 -5.25 -16.21 -2.67
C THR A 18 -5.60 -16.79 -4.04
N TRP A 19 -4.63 -17.38 -4.77
CA TRP A 19 -4.90 -18.06 -6.03
C TRP A 19 -5.59 -19.40 -5.78
N GLY A 20 -6.80 -19.58 -6.30
CA GLY A 20 -7.64 -20.72 -5.97
C GLY A 20 -8.66 -20.42 -4.86
N ARG A 21 -8.91 -19.12 -4.57
CA ARG A 21 -9.73 -18.65 -3.46
C ARG A 21 -10.47 -17.38 -3.86
N GLU A 22 -11.78 -17.40 -3.64
CA GLU A 22 -12.60 -16.21 -3.65
C GLU A 22 -12.64 -15.63 -2.24
N LEU A 23 -12.40 -14.33 -2.13
CA LEU A 23 -12.54 -13.57 -0.87
C LEU A 23 -13.76 -12.66 -1.00
N ARG A 24 -14.47 -12.46 0.11
CA ARG A 24 -15.58 -11.51 0.14
C ARG A 24 -15.09 -10.11 -0.18
N ASP A 25 -15.83 -9.39 -1.00
CA ASP A 25 -15.56 -7.98 -1.25
C ASP A 25 -15.88 -7.16 0.02
N VAL A 26 -14.91 -6.35 0.46
CA VAL A 26 -15.00 -5.48 1.65
C VAL A 26 -14.96 -3.99 1.29
N SER A 27 -15.19 -3.65 0.02
CA SER A 27 -15.07 -2.28 -0.49
C SER A 27 -16.00 -1.29 0.22
N SER A 28 -17.24 -1.70 0.49
CA SER A 28 -18.23 -0.88 1.19
C SER A 28 -17.80 -0.57 2.63
N GLU A 29 -17.32 -1.57 3.35
CA GLU A 29 -16.87 -1.46 4.74
C GLU A 29 -15.63 -0.58 4.84
N LEU A 30 -14.67 -0.76 3.94
CA LEU A 30 -13.45 0.07 3.92
C LEU A 30 -13.79 1.54 3.62
N ASN A 31 -14.63 1.80 2.61
CA ASN A 31 -15.07 3.17 2.29
C ASN A 31 -15.83 3.79 3.46
N THR A 32 -16.73 3.02 4.09
CA THR A 32 -17.50 3.49 5.25
C THR A 32 -16.58 3.84 6.42
N HIS A 33 -15.63 2.96 6.76
CA HIS A 33 -14.69 3.19 7.84
C HIS A 33 -13.81 4.41 7.60
N VAL A 34 -13.28 4.58 6.38
CA VAL A 34 -12.44 5.74 6.02
C VAL A 34 -13.22 7.04 6.17
N ASN A 35 -14.42 7.13 5.60
CA ASN A 35 -15.23 8.34 5.67
C ASN A 35 -15.65 8.65 7.12
N GLN A 36 -16.20 7.69 7.85
CA GLN A 36 -16.63 7.89 9.23
C GLN A 36 -15.48 8.28 10.16
N THR A 37 -14.29 7.70 9.95
CA THR A 37 -13.11 8.03 10.76
C THR A 37 -12.67 9.47 10.51
N ILE A 38 -12.71 9.93 9.25
CA ILE A 38 -12.38 11.32 8.91
C ILE A 38 -13.43 12.28 9.47
N GLU A 39 -14.72 11.99 9.27
CA GLU A 39 -15.82 12.83 9.77
C GLU A 39 -15.73 13.02 11.29
N LYS A 40 -15.58 11.92 12.05
CA LYS A 40 -15.37 11.97 13.51
C LYS A 40 -14.14 12.80 13.87
N ALA A 41 -13.05 12.69 13.12
CA ALA A 41 -11.86 13.51 13.35
C ALA A 41 -12.13 15.01 13.16
N LEU A 42 -12.91 15.36 12.15
CA LEU A 42 -13.26 16.75 11.86
C LEU A 42 -14.25 17.32 12.89
N GLU A 43 -15.19 16.50 13.37
CA GLU A 43 -16.10 16.84 14.48
C GLU A 43 -15.34 17.10 15.78
N GLU A 44 -14.38 16.24 16.13
CA GLU A 44 -13.49 16.47 17.28
C GLU A 44 -12.71 17.79 17.15
N LEU A 45 -12.24 18.09 15.95
CA LEU A 45 -11.49 19.31 15.65
C LEU A 45 -12.36 20.57 15.72
N ALA A 46 -13.63 20.48 15.35
CA ALA A 46 -14.59 21.58 15.43
C ALA A 46 -14.83 22.06 16.87
N GLY A 47 -14.63 21.18 17.87
CA GLY A 47 -14.65 21.56 19.28
C GLY A 47 -13.50 22.48 19.71
N GLU A 48 -12.45 22.65 18.90
CA GLU A 48 -11.35 23.58 19.19
C GLU A 48 -11.73 25.03 18.84
N LYS A 49 -11.62 25.96 19.82
CA LYS A 49 -11.96 27.39 19.63
C LYS A 49 -11.04 28.20 18.68
N LYS A 50 -10.13 27.56 17.95
CA LYS A 50 -9.11 28.25 17.13
C LYS A 50 -9.36 27.96 15.65
N ALA A 51 -9.23 29.00 14.81
CA ALA A 51 -9.20 28.82 13.36
C ALA A 51 -8.08 27.84 12.97
N VAL A 52 -8.44 26.80 12.21
CA VAL A 52 -7.54 25.74 11.77
C VAL A 52 -7.36 25.83 10.26
N SER A 53 -6.13 25.74 9.75
CA SER A 53 -5.88 25.67 8.30
C SER A 53 -6.22 24.29 7.74
N CYS A 54 -6.50 24.19 6.43
CA CYS A 54 -6.80 22.91 5.78
C CYS A 54 -5.69 21.88 6.05
N ALA A 55 -4.42 22.28 5.93
CA ALA A 55 -3.28 21.42 6.19
C ALA A 55 -3.26 20.86 7.63
N LYS A 56 -3.72 21.62 8.64
CA LYS A 56 -3.81 21.12 10.02
C LYS A 56 -5.02 20.18 10.18
N ALA A 57 -6.16 20.47 9.55
CA ALA A 57 -7.33 19.59 9.55
C ALA A 57 -7.05 18.25 8.86
N HIS A 58 -6.46 18.29 7.66
CA HIS A 58 -5.96 17.14 6.92
C HIS A 58 -5.00 16.28 7.77
N ASN A 59 -3.97 16.89 8.35
CA ASN A 59 -3.03 16.15 9.20
C ASN A 59 -3.71 15.55 10.44
N PHE A 60 -4.71 16.21 11.00
CA PHE A 60 -5.48 15.67 12.14
C PHE A 60 -6.28 14.44 11.72
N ALA A 61 -7.01 14.51 10.61
CA ALA A 61 -7.80 13.42 10.06
C ALA A 61 -6.93 12.21 9.69
N VAL A 62 -5.86 12.40 8.89
CA VAL A 62 -5.00 11.28 8.45
C VAL A 62 -4.27 10.61 9.63
N LYS A 63 -3.96 11.35 10.69
CA LYS A 63 -3.36 10.78 11.91
C LYS A 63 -4.27 9.79 12.63
N LYS A 64 -5.59 9.83 12.44
CA LYS A 64 -6.52 8.87 13.06
C LYS A 64 -6.34 7.45 12.57
N PHE A 65 -5.79 7.26 11.37
CA PHE A 65 -5.46 5.95 10.83
C PHE A 65 -4.07 5.46 11.24
N ARG A 66 -3.25 6.32 11.88
CA ARG A 66 -1.85 5.99 12.20
C ARG A 66 -1.67 5.42 13.61
N GLY A 67 -0.81 4.42 13.71
CA GLY A 67 -0.29 3.86 14.96
C GLY A 67 1.24 3.82 14.92
N PHE A 68 1.86 3.36 16.01
CA PHE A 68 3.32 3.43 16.22
C PHE A 68 4.09 2.26 15.58
N ILE A 69 3.49 1.06 15.57
CA ILE A 69 4.08 -0.15 14.96
C ILE A 69 3.11 -0.69 13.92
N VAL A 70 1.89 -1.01 14.36
CA VAL A 70 0.75 -1.38 13.52
C VAL A 70 -0.14 -0.14 13.36
N HIS A 71 -0.58 0.14 12.14
CA HIS A 71 -1.50 1.25 11.90
C HIS A 71 -2.91 0.93 12.37
N LYS A 72 -3.66 1.95 12.79
CA LYS A 72 -5.04 1.76 13.28
C LYS A 72 -5.97 1.23 12.19
N ILE A 73 -5.70 1.56 10.93
CA ILE A 73 -6.42 0.97 9.79
C ILE A 73 -6.17 -0.54 9.68
N GLU A 74 -4.94 -1.00 9.94
CA GLU A 74 -4.63 -2.44 9.95
C GLU A 74 -5.28 -3.12 11.16
N SER A 75 -5.20 -2.51 12.35
CA SER A 75 -5.88 -3.02 13.53
C SER A 75 -7.39 -3.15 13.31
N TRP A 76 -8.01 -2.14 12.71
CA TRP A 76 -9.43 -2.16 12.37
C TRP A 76 -9.77 -3.29 11.39
N LEU A 77 -8.97 -3.52 10.34
CA LEU A 77 -9.18 -4.64 9.42
C LEU A 77 -9.17 -5.98 10.15
N GLU A 78 -8.21 -6.18 11.05
CA GLU A 78 -8.10 -7.43 11.80
C GLU A 78 -9.26 -7.62 12.79
N GLU A 79 -9.68 -6.54 13.46
CA GLU A 79 -10.73 -6.57 14.48
C GLU A 79 -12.14 -6.71 13.87
N ASP A 80 -12.45 -5.93 12.83
CA ASP A 80 -13.80 -5.81 12.30
C ASP A 80 -14.05 -6.68 11.06
N LEU A 81 -13.00 -6.97 10.27
CA LEU A 81 -13.10 -7.72 9.01
C LEU A 81 -12.28 -9.01 9.03
N GLY A 82 -11.84 -9.45 10.21
CA GLY A 82 -10.91 -10.56 10.37
C GLY A 82 -11.32 -11.84 9.63
N ASP A 83 -12.59 -12.20 9.57
CA ASP A 83 -13.04 -13.42 8.87
C ASP A 83 -13.04 -13.31 7.33
N ASP A 84 -12.99 -12.09 6.81
CA ASP A 84 -13.00 -11.79 5.37
C ASP A 84 -11.58 -11.67 4.79
N LEU A 85 -10.56 -11.63 5.64
CA LEU A 85 -9.17 -11.56 5.23
C LEU A 85 -8.55 -12.96 5.08
N TYR A 86 -7.53 -13.06 4.23
CA TYR A 86 -6.81 -14.32 4.01
C TYR A 86 -5.29 -14.19 4.17
N PRO A 87 -4.61 -15.07 4.93
CA PRO A 87 -5.09 -16.30 5.56
C PRO A 87 -6.14 -16.04 6.63
N GLN A 88 -6.94 -17.05 6.97
CA GLN A 88 -7.98 -16.93 8.01
C GLN A 88 -7.35 -16.74 9.40
N ALA A 89 -7.99 -15.98 10.28
CA ALA A 89 -7.45 -15.62 11.60
C ALA A 89 -7.20 -16.84 12.50
N ASN A 90 -7.95 -17.92 12.27
CA ASN A 90 -7.79 -19.20 12.96
C ASN A 90 -6.67 -20.10 12.41
N MET A 91 -6.01 -19.71 11.30
CA MET A 91 -4.89 -20.45 10.75
C MET A 91 -3.65 -20.24 11.63
N SER A 92 -3.01 -21.32 12.06
CA SER A 92 -1.80 -21.21 12.87
C SER A 92 -0.66 -20.57 12.06
N TYR A 93 0.20 -19.78 12.73
CA TYR A 93 1.39 -19.20 12.12
C TYR A 93 2.25 -20.25 11.36
N PRO A 94 2.56 -21.43 11.93
CA PRO A 94 3.26 -22.48 11.20
C PRO A 94 2.57 -22.89 9.89
N ASP A 95 1.26 -23.15 9.93
CA ASP A 95 0.50 -23.60 8.75
C ASP A 95 0.50 -22.55 7.65
N TYR A 96 0.33 -21.30 8.04
CA TYR A 96 0.43 -20.15 7.16
C TYR A 96 1.78 -20.07 6.45
N PHE A 97 2.90 -20.13 7.19
CA PHE A 97 4.23 -20.07 6.59
C PHE A 97 4.54 -21.28 5.70
N THR A 98 3.86 -22.43 5.85
CA THR A 98 4.10 -23.58 4.96
C THR A 98 3.68 -23.33 3.51
N ILE A 99 2.65 -22.51 3.31
CA ILE A 99 2.06 -22.23 1.98
C ILE A 99 2.55 -20.90 1.38
N SER A 100 3.08 -19.99 2.20
CA SER A 100 3.57 -18.70 1.73
C SER A 100 4.88 -18.80 0.94
N ILE A 101 5.08 -17.89 -0.03
CA ILE A 101 6.37 -17.66 -0.69
C ILE A 101 7.46 -17.19 0.28
N TYR A 102 7.05 -16.76 1.48
CA TYR A 102 7.90 -16.29 2.57
C TYR A 102 8.13 -17.34 3.67
N ASN A 103 7.99 -18.63 3.36
CA ASN A 103 8.14 -19.74 4.30
C ASN A 103 9.41 -19.77 5.16
N TYR A 104 10.47 -19.07 4.75
CA TYR A 104 11.75 -18.98 5.46
C TYR A 104 11.73 -17.96 6.61
N GLN A 105 10.73 -17.07 6.70
CA GLN A 105 10.65 -16.04 7.75
C GLN A 105 10.27 -16.59 9.13
N TYR A 106 9.78 -17.84 9.21
CA TYR A 106 9.42 -18.52 10.46
C TYR A 106 10.57 -18.59 11.48
N SER A 107 11.84 -18.59 11.04
CA SER A 107 12.99 -18.83 11.92
C SER A 107 13.63 -17.59 12.56
N ALA A 108 13.29 -16.34 12.18
CA ALA A 108 14.04 -15.17 12.65
C ALA A 108 13.19 -13.96 13.12
N VAL A 109 12.20 -13.52 12.35
CA VAL A 109 11.39 -12.30 12.65
C VAL A 109 9.89 -12.57 12.52
N GLY A 110 9.48 -13.47 11.62
CA GLY A 110 8.07 -13.86 11.42
C GLY A 110 7.43 -14.59 12.61
N ARG A 111 8.21 -14.95 13.64
CA ARG A 111 7.69 -15.47 14.91
C ARG A 111 7.09 -14.39 15.82
N PHE A 112 7.49 -13.13 15.63
CA PHE A 112 7.06 -12.01 16.47
C PHE A 112 6.12 -11.03 15.75
N PHE A 113 5.96 -11.19 14.43
CA PHE A 113 5.32 -10.21 13.57
C PHE A 113 4.59 -10.93 12.40
N PRO A 114 3.24 -11.00 12.41
CA PRO A 114 2.47 -11.56 11.29
C PRO A 114 2.68 -10.77 10.01
N MET A 115 2.82 -11.48 8.89
CA MET A 115 2.70 -10.89 7.57
C MET A 115 1.31 -10.28 7.36
N GLY A 116 1.22 -9.29 6.47
CA GLY A 116 -0.06 -8.68 6.09
C GLY A 116 -1.01 -9.72 5.49
N ARG A 117 -2.28 -9.70 5.92
CA ARG A 117 -3.35 -10.53 5.36
C ARG A 117 -3.92 -9.86 4.12
N ASN A 118 -4.52 -10.65 3.25
CA ASN A 118 -5.08 -10.20 1.98
C ASN A 118 -6.57 -9.90 2.13
N LEU A 119 -7.02 -8.80 1.56
CA LEU A 119 -8.43 -8.46 1.39
C LEU A 119 -8.79 -8.40 -0.09
N ASN A 120 -10.09 -8.50 -0.41
CA ASN A 120 -10.63 -8.21 -1.72
C ASN A 120 -11.37 -6.86 -1.71
N TYR A 121 -10.96 -5.94 -2.56
CA TYR A 121 -11.60 -4.66 -2.78
C TYR A 121 -12.05 -4.56 -4.23
N ASN A 122 -13.35 -4.65 -4.49
CA ASN A 122 -13.94 -4.60 -5.84
C ASN A 122 -13.21 -5.53 -6.83
N GLY A 123 -12.89 -6.77 -6.42
CA GLY A 123 -12.18 -7.76 -7.23
C GLY A 123 -10.65 -7.64 -7.19
N VAL A 124 -10.08 -6.56 -6.65
CA VAL A 124 -8.63 -6.36 -6.49
C VAL A 124 -8.17 -6.93 -5.15
N ILE A 125 -7.19 -7.83 -5.18
CA ILE A 125 -6.60 -8.42 -3.99
C ILE A 125 -5.45 -7.53 -3.53
N LEU A 126 -5.53 -7.11 -2.27
CA LEU A 126 -4.54 -6.23 -1.66
C LEU A 126 -4.04 -6.86 -0.38
N GLY A 127 -2.76 -6.69 -0.09
CA GLY A 127 -2.29 -6.92 1.26
C GLY A 127 -2.70 -5.78 2.18
N SER A 128 -3.03 -6.08 3.44
CA SER A 128 -3.37 -5.07 4.45
C SER A 128 -2.22 -4.09 4.70
N ASP A 129 -0.98 -4.54 4.52
CA ASP A 129 0.24 -3.74 4.56
C ASP A 129 0.23 -2.60 3.52
N LYS A 130 -0.41 -2.81 2.35
CA LYS A 130 -0.56 -1.77 1.33
C LYS A 130 -1.38 -0.58 1.84
N LEU A 131 -2.34 -0.81 2.73
CA LEU A 131 -3.11 0.28 3.35
C LEU A 131 -2.28 1.08 4.36
N ALA A 132 -1.37 0.43 5.08
CA ALA A 132 -0.37 1.14 5.90
C ALA A 132 0.57 2.00 5.05
N HIS A 133 1.08 1.45 3.95
CA HIS A 133 1.88 2.20 2.98
C HIS A 133 1.14 3.40 2.42
N PHE A 134 -0.11 3.20 1.98
CA PHE A 134 -1.00 4.22 1.46
C PHE A 134 -1.22 5.37 2.45
N ILE A 135 -1.54 5.08 3.72
CA ILE A 135 -1.80 6.10 4.73
C ILE A 135 -0.51 6.78 5.21
N SER A 136 0.46 6.00 5.69
CA SER A 136 1.62 6.51 6.41
C SER A 136 2.71 7.00 5.48
N THR A 137 3.17 6.13 4.59
CA THR A 137 4.23 6.47 3.65
C THR A 137 3.71 7.37 2.53
N GLY A 138 2.45 7.24 2.14
CA GLY A 138 1.80 8.20 1.24
C GLY A 138 1.76 9.63 1.79
N LEU A 139 1.50 9.81 3.09
CA LEU A 139 1.64 11.12 3.75
C LEU A 139 3.09 11.62 3.73
N ARG A 140 4.09 10.73 3.81
CA ARG A 140 5.51 11.12 3.67
C ARG A 140 5.83 11.56 2.24
N TYR A 141 5.33 10.85 1.23
CA TYR A 141 5.47 11.28 -0.16
C TYR A 141 4.84 12.65 -0.35
N PHE A 142 3.66 12.89 0.21
CA PHE A 142 3.03 14.20 0.21
C PHE A 142 3.89 15.28 0.87
N ASN A 143 4.48 14.99 2.03
CA ASN A 143 5.38 15.95 2.69
C ASN A 143 6.64 16.24 1.85
N VAL A 144 7.21 15.24 1.17
CA VAL A 144 8.35 15.42 0.25
C VAL A 144 7.93 16.26 -0.96
N PHE A 145 6.76 15.96 -1.55
CA PHE A 145 6.16 16.72 -2.65
C PHE A 145 5.97 18.19 -2.25
N GLN A 146 5.32 18.47 -1.11
CA GLN A 146 5.09 19.83 -0.62
C GLN A 146 6.40 20.57 -0.32
N ALA A 147 7.41 19.89 0.24
CA ALA A 147 8.73 20.48 0.45
C ALA A 147 9.45 20.79 -0.87
N ALA A 148 9.23 20.01 -1.92
CA ALA A 148 9.75 20.27 -3.26
C ALA A 148 9.03 21.47 -3.91
N LYS A 149 7.70 21.53 -3.81
CA LYS A 149 6.87 22.65 -4.28
C LYS A 149 7.28 23.97 -3.63
N LYS A 150 7.52 23.99 -2.31
CA LYS A 150 8.03 25.15 -1.57
C LYS A 150 9.40 25.64 -2.06
N LYS A 151 10.19 24.77 -2.72
CA LYS A 151 11.47 25.12 -3.35
C LYS A 151 11.33 25.56 -4.81
N GLY A 152 10.11 25.79 -5.30
CA GLY A 152 9.84 26.26 -6.65
C GLY A 152 9.89 25.18 -7.73
N LEU A 153 9.87 23.89 -7.37
CA LEU A 153 9.83 22.82 -8.37
C LEU A 153 8.43 22.74 -9.01
N SER A 154 8.39 22.34 -10.29
CA SER A 154 7.15 21.97 -10.98
C SER A 154 6.50 20.75 -10.30
N ASP A 155 5.21 20.55 -10.54
CA ASP A 155 4.46 19.40 -10.01
C ASP A 155 5.14 18.09 -10.40
N GLU A 156 5.47 17.92 -11.67
CA GLU A 156 6.16 16.74 -12.18
C GLU A 156 7.49 16.48 -11.44
N LYS A 157 8.34 17.49 -11.28
CA LYS A 157 9.63 17.34 -10.57
C LYS A 157 9.42 17.06 -9.08
N ALA A 158 8.36 17.59 -8.48
CA ALA A 158 8.01 17.33 -7.09
C ALA A 158 7.50 15.87 -6.92
N GLU A 159 6.69 15.36 -7.85
CA GLU A 159 6.24 13.96 -7.87
C GLU A 159 7.42 13.01 -8.08
N GLN A 160 8.28 13.26 -9.08
CA GLN A 160 9.49 12.47 -9.31
C GLN A 160 10.38 12.41 -8.05
N LYS A 161 10.45 13.51 -7.30
CA LYS A 161 11.22 13.56 -6.05
C LYS A 161 10.58 12.74 -4.93
N ALA A 162 9.25 12.73 -4.83
CA ALA A 162 8.52 11.88 -3.90
C ALA A 162 8.69 10.38 -4.26
N ILE A 163 8.60 10.03 -5.54
CA ILE A 163 8.83 8.64 -6.01
C ILE A 163 10.28 8.20 -5.73
N ARG A 164 11.28 9.06 -6.02
CA ARG A 164 12.69 8.76 -5.70
C ARG A 164 12.95 8.62 -4.21
N TYR A 165 12.25 9.38 -3.37
CA TYR A 165 12.27 9.17 -1.93
C TYR A 165 11.75 7.76 -1.59
N GLY A 166 10.64 7.35 -2.20
CA GLY A 166 10.14 5.98 -2.19
C GLY A 166 11.16 4.91 -2.51
N ILE A 167 11.75 4.99 -3.69
CA ILE A 167 12.81 4.08 -4.15
C ILE A 167 13.95 4.02 -3.13
N SER A 168 14.32 5.16 -2.52
CA SER A 168 15.38 5.18 -1.50
C SER A 168 14.97 4.47 -0.20
N LEU A 169 13.70 4.55 0.21
CA LEU A 169 13.18 3.81 1.37
C LEU A 169 13.19 2.31 1.10
N GLU A 170 12.66 1.90 -0.07
CA GLU A 170 12.62 0.50 -0.51
C GLU A 170 14.02 -0.10 -0.68
N ARG A 171 15.04 0.69 -0.96
CA ARG A 171 16.43 0.19 -1.04
C ARG A 171 17.16 0.17 0.30
N SER A 172 16.70 0.96 1.26
CA SER A 172 17.41 1.21 2.53
C SER A 172 16.79 0.42 3.67
N TYR A 173 16.84 0.96 4.90
CA TYR A 173 16.52 0.29 6.15
C TYR A 173 15.06 -0.16 6.28
N LEU A 174 14.18 0.17 5.34
CA LEU A 174 12.77 -0.25 5.38
C LEU A 174 12.45 -1.43 4.43
N GLY A 175 13.21 -1.64 3.35
CA GLY A 175 12.95 -2.68 2.33
C GLY A 175 14.14 -3.61 2.07
N LEU A 176 14.81 -3.49 0.93
CA LEU A 176 15.83 -4.39 0.40
C LEU A 176 16.99 -4.67 1.36
N TRP A 177 17.36 -3.75 2.25
CA TRP A 177 18.46 -3.98 3.19
C TRP A 177 18.07 -4.92 4.35
N PRO A 178 16.96 -4.70 5.10
CA PRO A 178 16.50 -5.65 6.13
C PRO A 178 15.69 -6.83 5.58
N SER A 179 14.84 -6.60 4.56
CA SER A 179 13.89 -7.58 4.02
C SER A 179 14.45 -8.23 2.77
N GLY A 180 15.36 -7.65 2.00
CA GLY A 180 15.79 -8.25 0.73
C GLY A 180 14.69 -8.29 -0.34
N VAL A 181 13.60 -7.53 -0.16
CA VAL A 181 12.50 -7.34 -1.10
C VAL A 181 12.49 -5.87 -1.54
N PHE A 182 12.23 -5.62 -2.81
CA PHE A 182 11.92 -4.30 -3.35
C PHE A 182 10.53 -4.39 -3.99
N SER A 183 9.52 -3.85 -3.31
CA SER A 183 8.12 -3.99 -3.73
C SER A 183 7.70 -2.83 -4.61
N TRP A 184 7.26 -3.14 -5.83
CA TRP A 184 6.62 -2.14 -6.68
C TRP A 184 5.17 -1.90 -6.26
N GLY A 185 4.54 -2.87 -5.60
CA GLY A 185 3.20 -2.72 -5.01
C GLY A 185 3.20 -1.68 -3.90
N ASP A 186 4.24 -1.68 -3.04
CA ASP A 186 4.42 -0.68 -2.00
C ASP A 186 4.65 0.71 -2.57
N LEU A 187 5.50 0.84 -3.59
CA LEU A 187 5.72 2.11 -4.28
C LEU A 187 4.42 2.66 -4.88
N GLU A 188 3.57 1.80 -5.44
CA GLU A 188 2.26 2.21 -5.94
C GLU A 188 1.32 2.63 -4.80
N ALA A 189 1.23 1.85 -3.72
CA ALA A 189 0.43 2.20 -2.55
C ALA A 189 0.86 3.56 -1.97
N ASN A 190 2.16 3.79 -1.82
CA ASN A 190 2.72 5.06 -1.38
C ASN A 190 2.33 6.23 -2.31
N TYR A 191 2.45 6.02 -3.62
CA TYR A 191 2.11 7.05 -4.61
C TYR A 191 0.61 7.38 -4.61
N GLN A 192 -0.24 6.38 -4.54
CA GLN A 192 -1.68 6.58 -4.49
C GLN A 192 -2.10 7.29 -3.19
N GLY A 193 -1.41 6.98 -2.09
CA GLY A 193 -1.53 7.74 -0.85
C GLY A 193 -1.16 9.21 -1.01
N LEU A 194 -0.06 9.53 -1.72
CA LEU A 194 0.28 10.92 -2.08
C LEU A 194 -0.87 11.60 -2.85
N GLN A 195 -1.45 10.92 -3.84
CA GLN A 195 -2.53 11.49 -4.64
C GLN A 195 -3.78 11.77 -3.79
N MET A 196 -4.15 10.86 -2.89
CA MET A 196 -5.23 11.10 -1.94
C MET A 196 -4.93 12.32 -1.07
N ASN A 197 -3.71 12.41 -0.51
CA ASN A 197 -3.31 13.52 0.36
C ASN A 197 -3.38 14.88 -0.36
N ARG A 198 -3.08 14.96 -1.66
CA ARG A 198 -3.24 16.20 -2.45
C ARG A 198 -4.71 16.62 -2.57
N ARG A 199 -5.62 15.67 -2.78
CA ARG A 199 -7.05 15.95 -2.93
C ARG A 199 -7.74 16.44 -1.65
N PHE A 200 -7.12 16.38 -0.48
CA PHE A 200 -7.73 16.92 0.74
C PHE A 200 -7.95 18.42 0.67
N CYS A 201 -6.97 19.18 0.17
CA CYS A 201 -6.97 20.64 0.23
C CYS A 201 -6.87 21.32 -1.13
N ASP A 202 -6.43 20.60 -2.16
CA ASP A 202 -6.15 21.16 -3.48
C ASP A 202 -7.00 20.48 -4.57
N GLY A 203 -7.18 21.17 -5.70
CA GLY A 203 -7.91 20.68 -6.88
C GLY A 203 -9.33 21.24 -7.01
N ASP A 204 -10.03 20.86 -8.08
CA ASP A 204 -11.37 21.40 -8.41
C ASP A 204 -12.46 20.92 -7.45
N ARG A 205 -12.24 19.78 -6.79
CA ARG A 205 -13.15 19.16 -5.82
C ARG A 205 -12.36 18.63 -4.63
N PRO A 206 -11.90 19.51 -3.72
CA PRO A 206 -11.16 19.06 -2.54
C PRO A 206 -12.08 18.24 -1.63
N TYR A 207 -11.50 17.30 -0.87
CA TYR A 207 -12.26 16.53 0.11
C TYR A 207 -12.64 17.37 1.32
N LEU A 208 -11.87 18.39 1.68
CA LEU A 208 -12.17 19.26 2.82
C LEU A 208 -12.73 20.60 2.37
N THR A 209 -13.82 21.02 3.00
CA THR A 209 -14.37 22.37 2.90
C THR A 209 -14.67 22.91 4.30
N GLN A 210 -14.80 24.22 4.43
CA GLN A 210 -15.33 24.84 5.65
C GLN A 210 -16.83 25.10 5.50
N ASP A 211 -17.54 25.04 6.62
CA ASP A 211 -18.91 25.49 6.73
C ASP A 211 -19.03 26.99 7.01
N ALA A 212 -20.26 27.47 7.23
CA ALA A 212 -20.53 28.87 7.55
C ALA A 212 -19.93 29.32 8.89
N GLU A 213 -19.72 28.38 9.82
CA GLU A 213 -19.11 28.59 11.13
C GLU A 213 -17.57 28.49 11.10
N GLY A 214 -17.00 28.10 9.96
CA GLY A 214 -15.56 27.91 9.77
C GLY A 214 -15.03 26.52 10.18
N HIS A 215 -15.89 25.55 10.52
CA HIS A 215 -15.46 24.19 10.82
C HIS A 215 -15.23 23.38 9.54
N TRP A 216 -14.21 22.53 9.58
CA TRP A 216 -13.87 21.64 8.47
C TRP A 216 -14.86 20.47 8.40
N ARG A 217 -15.28 20.12 7.18
CA ARG A 217 -16.17 19.00 6.87
C ARG A 217 -15.70 18.28 5.61
N LEU A 218 -16.13 17.04 5.41
CA LEU A 218 -16.00 16.40 4.11
C LEU A 218 -16.96 17.07 3.12
N ALA A 219 -16.43 17.58 2.02
CA ALA A 219 -17.22 18.12 0.91
C ALA A 219 -17.81 16.99 0.04
N ASN A 220 -17.10 15.87 -0.05
CA ASN A 220 -17.47 14.69 -0.80
C ASN A 220 -16.95 13.45 -0.06
N LEU A 221 -17.66 12.34 -0.19
CA LEU A 221 -17.18 11.05 0.32
C LEU A 221 -15.93 10.62 -0.47
N ILE A 222 -14.97 10.04 0.24
CA ILE A 222 -13.78 9.44 -0.33
C ILE A 222 -14.13 8.02 -0.75
N ASP A 223 -13.99 7.74 -2.03
CA ASP A 223 -14.00 6.37 -2.55
C ASP A 223 -12.55 5.87 -2.66
N MET A 224 -12.21 4.81 -1.93
CA MET A 224 -10.88 4.22 -2.00
C MET A 224 -10.60 3.63 -3.39
N GLY A 225 -11.63 3.28 -4.17
CA GLY A 225 -11.50 2.78 -5.54
C GLY A 225 -10.87 3.77 -6.51
N ASP A 226 -10.87 5.07 -6.19
CA ASP A 226 -10.13 6.09 -6.96
C ASP A 226 -8.61 5.90 -6.89
N PHE A 227 -8.13 5.16 -5.89
CA PHE A 227 -6.72 5.05 -5.54
C PHE A 227 -6.22 3.61 -5.49
N LEU A 228 -7.06 2.67 -5.08
CA LEU A 228 -6.72 1.26 -5.00
C LEU A 228 -6.67 0.67 -6.41
N ASN A 229 -5.54 0.05 -6.73
CA ASN A 229 -5.18 -0.26 -8.11
C ASN A 229 -4.57 -1.66 -8.20
N PRO A 230 -4.85 -2.46 -9.25
CA PRO A 230 -4.20 -3.75 -9.47
C PRO A 230 -2.66 -3.72 -9.40
N TYR A 231 -2.02 -2.59 -9.68
CA TYR A 231 -0.57 -2.43 -9.50
C TYR A 231 -0.10 -2.56 -8.04
N MET A 232 -0.99 -2.63 -7.05
CA MET A 232 -0.66 -2.93 -5.65
C MET A 232 -0.65 -4.44 -5.34
N ASP A 233 -1.22 -5.29 -6.21
CA ASP A 233 -1.16 -6.75 -6.09
C ASP A 233 0.19 -7.25 -6.62
N GLU A 234 1.00 -7.89 -5.78
CA GLU A 234 2.35 -8.36 -6.14
C GLU A 234 2.35 -9.64 -7.00
N THR A 235 1.19 -10.25 -7.23
CA THR A 235 1.03 -11.28 -8.27
C THR A 235 0.84 -10.66 -9.67
N PHE A 236 0.37 -9.41 -9.73
CA PHE A 236 0.21 -8.64 -10.97
C PHE A 236 1.37 -7.67 -11.24
N ASN A 237 1.94 -7.06 -10.20
CA ASN A 237 3.09 -6.16 -10.24
C ASN A 237 4.24 -6.69 -9.37
N PRO A 238 4.99 -7.71 -9.82
CA PRO A 238 5.85 -8.51 -8.95
C PRO A 238 6.98 -7.76 -8.28
N SER A 239 7.22 -8.08 -7.01
CA SER A 239 8.38 -7.59 -6.26
C SER A 239 9.70 -8.15 -6.83
N PHE A 240 10.81 -7.45 -6.55
CA PHE A 240 12.15 -7.98 -6.76
C PHE A 240 12.70 -8.58 -5.46
N PHE A 241 13.29 -9.76 -5.54
CA PHE A 241 13.96 -10.45 -4.45
C PHE A 241 15.47 -10.43 -4.65
N GLY A 242 16.22 -9.95 -3.64
CA GLY A 242 17.67 -10.07 -3.62
C GLY A 242 18.14 -11.53 -3.69
N ALA A 243 19.34 -11.79 -4.20
CA ALA A 243 19.82 -13.14 -4.55
C ALA A 243 19.61 -14.20 -3.45
N LEU A 244 19.95 -13.88 -2.20
CA LEU A 244 19.79 -14.81 -1.06
C LEU A 244 18.31 -15.14 -0.79
N LYS A 245 17.44 -14.13 -0.86
CA LYS A 245 16.00 -14.30 -0.65
C LYS A 245 15.37 -15.03 -1.83
N TRP A 246 15.82 -14.75 -3.04
CA TRP A 246 15.38 -15.43 -4.25
C TRP A 246 15.61 -16.95 -4.22
N LEU A 247 16.73 -17.41 -3.62
CA LEU A 247 16.99 -18.84 -3.42
C LEU A 247 15.92 -19.54 -2.55
N LYS A 248 15.22 -18.79 -1.69
CA LYS A 248 14.15 -19.31 -0.82
C LYS A 248 12.76 -19.11 -1.44
N VAL A 249 12.53 -17.96 -2.07
CA VAL A 249 11.24 -17.60 -2.67
C VAL A 249 10.97 -18.39 -3.96
N LYS A 250 11.97 -18.55 -4.84
CA LYS A 250 11.80 -19.20 -6.14
C LYS A 250 11.19 -20.61 -6.05
N PRO A 251 11.68 -21.53 -5.19
CA PRO A 251 11.06 -22.85 -5.06
C PRO A 251 9.58 -22.80 -4.64
N MET A 252 9.18 -21.80 -3.85
CA MET A 252 7.78 -21.62 -3.45
C MET A 252 6.94 -21.05 -4.59
N LEU A 253 7.43 -20.05 -5.31
CA LEU A 253 6.75 -19.53 -6.50
C LEU A 253 6.53 -20.62 -7.56
N LEU A 254 7.48 -21.54 -7.75
CA LEU A 254 7.31 -22.65 -8.69
C LEU A 254 6.11 -23.55 -8.36
N LYS A 255 5.68 -23.63 -7.09
CA LYS A 255 4.46 -24.38 -6.70
C LYS A 255 3.18 -23.72 -7.24
N TYR A 256 3.23 -22.42 -7.54
CA TYR A 256 2.11 -21.67 -8.11
C TYR A 256 2.06 -21.72 -9.64
N CYS A 257 3.07 -22.30 -10.32
CA CYS A 257 3.09 -22.39 -11.79
C CYS A 257 1.86 -23.09 -12.36
N ALA A 258 1.44 -24.21 -11.76
CA ALA A 258 0.25 -24.93 -12.21
C ALA A 258 -1.05 -24.13 -12.00
N ARG A 259 -1.09 -23.26 -10.98
CA ARG A 259 -2.26 -22.43 -10.66
C ARG A 259 -2.41 -21.23 -11.58
N LYS A 260 -1.31 -20.74 -12.15
CA LYS A 260 -1.30 -19.57 -13.05
C LYS A 260 -2.30 -19.70 -14.20
N SER A 261 -2.48 -20.91 -14.72
CA SER A 261 -3.34 -21.19 -15.89
C SER A 261 -4.75 -21.64 -15.51
N THR A 262 -5.13 -21.65 -14.23
CA THR A 262 -6.51 -22.00 -13.85
C THR A 262 -7.46 -20.90 -14.31
N PRO A 263 -8.72 -21.24 -14.66
CA PRO A 263 -9.70 -20.23 -15.12
C PRO A 263 -9.91 -19.08 -14.14
N GLU A 264 -9.87 -19.36 -12.83
CA GLU A 264 -10.01 -18.36 -11.79
C GLU A 264 -8.85 -17.34 -11.81
N VAL A 265 -7.59 -17.82 -11.80
CA VAL A 265 -6.42 -16.94 -11.79
C VAL A 265 -6.32 -16.18 -13.11
N ALA A 266 -6.54 -16.86 -14.25
CA ALA A 266 -6.56 -16.23 -15.56
C ALA A 266 -7.64 -15.14 -15.62
N GLY A 267 -8.86 -15.44 -15.16
CA GLY A 267 -9.97 -14.48 -15.10
C GLY A 267 -9.66 -13.27 -14.23
N ARG A 268 -9.03 -13.47 -13.06
CA ARG A 268 -8.56 -12.36 -12.21
C ARG A 268 -7.53 -11.49 -12.93
N MET A 269 -6.55 -12.10 -13.60
CA MET A 269 -5.53 -11.35 -14.34
C MET A 269 -6.12 -10.58 -15.53
N ASP A 270 -7.13 -11.14 -16.20
CA ASP A 270 -7.82 -10.45 -17.30
C ASP A 270 -8.70 -9.31 -16.79
N TYR A 271 -9.36 -9.49 -15.64
CA TYR A 271 -10.03 -8.42 -14.92
C TYR A 271 -9.06 -7.30 -14.55
N TYR A 272 -7.89 -7.63 -13.98
CA TYR A 272 -6.89 -6.60 -13.64
C TYR A 272 -6.43 -5.83 -14.86
N LYS A 273 -6.15 -6.49 -15.98
CA LYS A 273 -5.78 -5.80 -17.22
C LYS A 273 -6.89 -4.86 -17.72
N SER A 274 -8.17 -5.16 -17.46
CA SER A 274 -9.29 -4.34 -17.93
C SER A 274 -9.53 -3.10 -17.08
N ILE A 275 -9.17 -3.13 -15.79
CA ILE A 275 -9.37 -2.00 -14.86
C ILE A 275 -8.08 -1.27 -14.45
N ALA A 276 -6.90 -1.86 -14.68
CA ALA A 276 -5.64 -1.28 -14.22
C ALA A 276 -5.34 0.04 -14.92
N ILE A 277 -5.31 1.13 -14.15
CA ILE A 277 -4.88 2.44 -14.62
C ILE A 277 -3.40 2.60 -14.32
N LYS A 278 -2.56 2.72 -15.34
CA LYS A 278 -1.12 2.92 -15.14
C LYS A 278 -0.86 4.33 -14.59
N SER A 279 -0.46 4.41 -13.33
CA SER A 279 -0.16 5.68 -12.64
C SER A 279 1.11 6.35 -13.19
N TYR A 280 1.32 7.63 -12.87
CA TYR A 280 2.61 8.28 -13.17
C TYR A 280 3.78 7.56 -12.49
N ASN A 281 3.58 7.05 -11.27
CA ASN A 281 4.58 6.26 -10.55
C ASN A 281 5.01 5.02 -11.35
N ILE A 282 4.07 4.20 -11.82
CA ILE A 282 4.42 3.02 -12.61
C ILE A 282 5.17 3.39 -13.89
N ARG A 283 4.69 4.40 -14.64
CA ARG A 283 5.39 4.86 -15.86
C ARG A 283 6.80 5.33 -15.56
N TYR A 284 6.98 6.13 -14.53
CA TYR A 284 8.30 6.66 -14.17
C TYR A 284 9.25 5.55 -13.68
N LEU A 285 8.77 4.56 -12.94
CA LEU A 285 9.58 3.40 -12.55
C LEU A 285 10.00 2.55 -13.76
N GLU A 286 9.09 2.35 -14.72
CA GLU A 286 9.39 1.65 -15.98
C GLU A 286 10.40 2.44 -16.83
N GLU A 287 10.28 3.77 -16.92
CA GLU A 287 11.24 4.63 -17.60
C GLU A 287 12.64 4.55 -16.98
N LEU A 288 12.72 4.61 -15.64
CA LEU A 288 13.99 4.44 -14.93
C LEU A 288 14.59 3.05 -15.17
N ALA A 289 13.78 1.99 -15.15
CA ALA A 289 14.21 0.63 -15.44
C ALA A 289 14.74 0.50 -16.87
N ALA A 290 14.01 1.03 -17.85
CA ALA A 290 14.38 1.01 -19.27
C ALA A 290 15.68 1.81 -19.54
N ALA A 291 15.89 2.89 -18.79
CA ALA A 291 17.12 3.67 -18.83
C ALA A 291 18.31 3.00 -18.11
N GLY A 292 18.10 1.84 -17.47
CA GLY A 292 19.14 1.14 -16.73
C GLY A 292 19.55 1.84 -15.42
N ASP A 293 18.64 2.62 -14.82
CA ASP A 293 18.89 3.28 -13.54
C ASP A 293 19.14 2.21 -12.46
N ARG A 294 20.33 2.25 -11.85
CA ARG A 294 20.78 1.26 -10.85
C ARG A 294 19.93 1.26 -9.57
N SER A 295 19.12 2.28 -9.36
CA SER A 295 18.16 2.34 -8.25
C SER A 295 16.98 1.38 -8.45
N ILE A 296 16.66 0.98 -9.68
CA ILE A 296 15.59 0.04 -9.98
C ILE A 296 16.18 -1.35 -10.27
N PRO A 297 15.99 -2.34 -9.39
CA PRO A 297 16.49 -3.69 -9.65
C PRO A 297 15.70 -4.37 -10.78
N ASN A 298 16.40 -5.10 -11.67
CA ASN A 298 15.75 -5.87 -12.73
C ASN A 298 15.07 -7.12 -12.15
N ARG A 299 13.75 -7.19 -12.33
CA ARG A 299 12.86 -8.27 -11.85
C ARG A 299 12.35 -9.19 -12.95
N GLU A 300 12.66 -8.97 -14.22
CA GLU A 300 12.07 -9.72 -15.35
C GLU A 300 12.35 -11.23 -15.24
N ARG A 301 13.55 -11.60 -14.79
CA ARG A 301 13.94 -13.01 -14.58
C ARG A 301 13.27 -13.66 -13.36
N GLN A 302 12.57 -12.88 -12.56
CA GLN A 302 11.86 -13.33 -11.36
C GLN A 302 10.35 -13.40 -11.56
N TYR A 303 9.85 -13.01 -12.73
CA TYR A 303 8.43 -13.13 -13.05
C TYR A 303 8.02 -14.58 -13.10
N LEU A 304 6.80 -14.86 -12.66
CA LEU A 304 6.25 -16.21 -12.73
C LEU A 304 6.23 -16.72 -14.19
N SER A 305 5.96 -15.85 -15.16
CA SER A 305 6.06 -16.17 -16.60
C SER A 305 7.48 -16.52 -17.07
N ALA A 306 8.52 -16.04 -16.40
CA ALA A 306 9.91 -16.33 -16.75
C ALA A 306 10.43 -17.63 -16.10
N ILE A 307 9.89 -18.01 -14.94
CA ILE A 307 10.35 -19.18 -14.18
C ILE A 307 9.51 -20.43 -14.38
N CYS A 308 8.22 -20.29 -14.72
CA CYS A 308 7.35 -21.41 -15.07
C CYS A 308 7.58 -21.78 -16.52
N LYS A 309 8.33 -22.87 -16.73
CA LYS A 309 8.59 -23.47 -18.02
C LYS A 309 7.66 -24.65 -18.25
#